data_AF-A0A950Q6F8-F1
#
_entry.id   AF-A0A950Q6F8-F1
#
_cell.length_a   1.000
_cell.length_b   1.000
_cell.length_c   1.000
_cell.angle_alpha   90.00
_cell.angle_beta   90.00
_cell.angle_gamma   90.00
#
_symmetry.space_group_name_H-M   'P 1'
#
loop_
_entity.id
_entity.type
_entity.pdbx_description
1 polymer ?
#
loop_
_entity_poly.entity_id
_entity_poly.type
_entity_poly.pdbx_seq_one_letter_code
_entity_poly.pdbx_strand_id
1 'polypeptide(L)'
;CAYPVLGDMISYRHYHLVHHRRTQQPDDPDLSLSAKFPITRDSFRRKMIRDLTGQTGFKQRKAQFLRALGDPKQRWSERLRGFWKRIGPQYAEQLALLAILTAFGKPHYFLMFWVLPNITWHMAITRIRNIAEHAIVPDNDDPFRNARTTYASWIVRALVAPYWVNYHVDHHLMFYVSCYNLPKLHALLLKKGYGPRMEIQPGYVTMLKLATSKPARVAVPQPA
;
A
#
# COMPACT_ATOMS: atom_id res chain seq x y z
N CYS A 1 5.71 -2.20 -16.20
CA CYS A 1 6.67 -1.39 -15.42
C CYS A 1 6.35 -1.52 -13.92
N ALA A 2 6.98 -2.46 -13.21
CA ALA A 2 6.91 -2.72 -11.75
C ALA A 2 7.39 -4.16 -11.41
N TYR A 3 7.76 -4.93 -12.44
CA TYR A 3 8.28 -6.29 -12.35
C TYR A 3 9.46 -6.47 -11.37
N PRO A 4 10.37 -5.49 -11.15
CA PRO A 4 11.45 -5.67 -10.19
C PRO A 4 10.96 -5.80 -8.74
N VAL A 5 9.76 -5.29 -8.42
CA VAL A 5 9.12 -5.45 -7.11
C VAL A 5 7.97 -6.45 -7.15
N LEU A 6 7.98 -7.34 -8.16
CA LEU A 6 6.96 -8.34 -8.43
C LEU A 6 5.55 -7.73 -8.59
N GLY A 7 5.45 -6.47 -9.02
CA GLY A 7 4.20 -5.78 -9.35
C GLY A 7 3.95 -5.76 -10.85
N ASP A 8 2.75 -5.39 -11.29
CA ASP A 8 2.43 -5.20 -12.70
C ASP A 8 1.59 -3.93 -12.89
N MET A 9 1.98 -3.07 -13.84
CA MET A 9 1.34 -1.77 -14.02
C MET A 9 -0.06 -1.92 -14.61
N ILE A 10 -0.25 -2.81 -15.57
CA ILE A 10 -1.56 -2.98 -16.23
C ILE A 10 -2.58 -3.54 -15.24
N SER A 11 -2.21 -4.58 -14.50
CA SER A 11 -3.04 -5.16 -13.45
C SER A 11 -3.34 -4.13 -12.35
N TYR A 12 -2.33 -3.39 -11.90
CA TYR A 12 -2.52 -2.32 -10.93
C TYR A 12 -3.45 -1.23 -11.45
N ARG A 13 -3.33 -0.81 -12.72
CA ARG A 13 -4.20 0.20 -13.32
C ARG A 13 -5.66 -0.23 -13.31
N HIS A 14 -5.97 -1.45 -13.75
CA HIS A 14 -7.35 -1.95 -13.75
C HIS A 14 -7.92 -2.02 -12.34
N TYR A 15 -7.15 -2.57 -11.40
CA TYR A 15 -7.50 -2.62 -9.99
C TYR A 15 -7.77 -1.22 -9.40
N HIS A 16 -6.84 -0.29 -9.63
CA HIS A 16 -6.83 1.04 -9.02
C HIS A 16 -7.93 1.93 -9.59
N LEU A 17 -8.33 1.73 -10.85
CA LEU A 17 -9.50 2.41 -11.43
C LEU A 17 -10.81 1.96 -10.78
N VAL A 18 -10.93 0.68 -10.39
CA VAL A 18 -12.09 0.22 -9.62
C VAL A 18 -12.10 0.88 -8.25
N HIS A 19 -10.95 0.94 -7.57
CA HIS A 19 -10.80 1.66 -6.32
C HIS A 19 -11.23 3.13 -6.43
N HIS A 20 -10.75 3.89 -7.43
CA HIS A 20 -11.19 5.28 -7.64
C HIS A 20 -12.70 5.42 -7.87
N ARG A 21 -13.30 4.51 -8.64
CA ARG A 21 -14.73 4.55 -8.93
C ARG A 21 -15.58 4.22 -7.71
N ARG A 22 -15.07 3.37 -6.82
CA ARG A 22 -15.83 2.76 -5.72
C ARG A 22 -15.22 3.07 -4.35
N THR A 23 -14.46 4.16 -4.21
CA THR A 23 -13.70 4.47 -3.00
C THR A 23 -14.58 4.44 -1.75
N GLN A 24 -14.18 3.66 -0.74
CA GLN A 24 -14.90 3.40 0.52
C GLN A 24 -16.27 2.69 0.39
N GLN A 25 -16.62 2.19 -0.79
CA GLN A 25 -17.85 1.44 -1.04
C GLN A 25 -17.65 -0.06 -0.80
N PRO A 26 -18.71 -0.87 -0.62
CA PRO A 26 -18.59 -2.29 -0.29
C PRO A 26 -17.76 -3.13 -1.29
N ASP A 27 -17.70 -2.72 -2.55
CA ASP A 27 -16.95 -3.34 -3.64
C ASP A 27 -15.62 -2.61 -3.96
N ASP A 28 -15.20 -1.66 -3.13
CA ASP A 28 -13.84 -1.13 -3.17
C ASP A 28 -12.84 -2.26 -2.85
N PRO A 29 -11.92 -2.58 -3.76
CA PRO A 29 -10.95 -3.64 -3.50
C PRO A 29 -10.00 -3.32 -2.34
N ASP A 30 -9.82 -2.04 -1.99
CA ASP A 30 -8.95 -1.59 -0.89
C ASP A 30 -9.68 -1.40 0.46
N LEU A 31 -11.02 -1.54 0.52
CA LEU A 31 -11.80 -1.27 1.74
C LEU A 31 -11.26 -1.99 2.98
N SER A 32 -10.87 -3.25 2.80
CA SER A 32 -10.39 -4.10 3.90
C SER A 32 -9.13 -3.57 4.59
N LEU A 33 -8.38 -2.69 3.93
CA LEU A 33 -7.16 -2.09 4.43
C LEU A 33 -7.44 -0.96 5.42
N SER A 34 -8.55 -0.22 5.25
CA SER A 34 -8.92 0.97 6.04
C SER A 34 -10.10 0.75 7.00
N ALA A 35 -11.06 -0.13 6.66
CA ALA A 35 -12.36 -0.23 7.34
C ALA A 35 -12.30 -0.62 8.83
N LYS A 36 -11.19 -1.21 9.28
CA LYS A 36 -11.05 -1.67 10.68
C LYS A 36 -10.53 -0.59 11.64
N PHE A 37 -10.19 0.59 11.14
CA PHE A 37 -9.68 1.69 11.95
C PHE A 37 -10.83 2.54 12.54
N PRO A 38 -10.67 3.10 13.76
CA PRO A 38 -9.47 3.06 14.60
C PRO A 38 -9.28 1.70 15.32
N ILE A 39 -8.02 1.35 15.56
CA ILE A 39 -7.59 0.14 16.29
C ILE A 39 -6.86 0.52 17.57
N THR A 40 -6.56 -0.47 18.43
CA THR A 40 -5.74 -0.22 19.62
C THR A 40 -4.26 -0.08 19.25
N ARG A 41 -3.47 0.61 20.09
CA ARG A 41 -2.01 0.73 19.95
C ARG A 41 -1.32 -0.64 19.88
N ASP A 42 -1.73 -1.60 20.70
CA ASP A 42 -1.18 -2.97 20.66
C ASP A 42 -1.48 -3.68 19.34
N SER A 43 -2.69 -3.49 18.82
CA SER A 43 -3.10 -4.05 17.54
C SER A 43 -2.29 -3.45 16.38
N PHE A 44 -1.94 -2.16 16.46
CA PHE A 44 -1.04 -1.51 15.51
C PHE A 44 0.39 -2.01 15.65
N ARG A 45 0.95 -2.05 16.87
CA ARG A 45 2.29 -2.56 17.15
C ARG A 45 2.49 -3.98 16.62
N ARG A 46 1.54 -4.90 16.85
CA ARG A 46 1.60 -6.27 16.30
C ARG A 46 1.63 -6.29 14.76
N LYS A 47 0.83 -5.43 14.10
CA LYS A 47 0.85 -5.32 12.64
C LYS A 47 2.19 -4.80 12.14
N MET A 48 2.74 -3.76 12.77
CA MET A 48 4.04 -3.21 12.40
C MET A 48 5.17 -4.22 12.61
N ILE A 49 5.18 -4.97 13.71
CA ILE A 49 6.16 -6.06 13.93
C ILE A 49 6.05 -7.10 12.80
N ARG A 50 4.83 -7.53 12.46
CA ARG A 50 4.63 -8.53 11.40
C ARG A 50 5.08 -8.04 10.02
N ASP A 51 4.94 -6.74 9.76
CA ASP A 51 5.43 -6.14 8.52
C ASP A 51 6.97 -6.02 8.55
N LEU A 52 7.54 -5.42 9.59
CA LEU A 52 9.00 -5.21 9.71
C LEU A 52 9.81 -6.50 9.85
N THR A 53 9.22 -7.59 10.34
CA THR A 53 9.84 -8.92 10.39
C THR A 53 9.59 -9.76 9.13
N GLY A 54 8.88 -9.21 8.14
CA GLY A 54 8.70 -9.85 6.83
C GLY A 54 7.59 -10.90 6.75
N GLN A 55 6.90 -11.19 7.86
CA GLN A 55 5.84 -12.20 7.90
C GLN A 55 4.68 -11.85 6.95
N THR A 56 4.25 -10.57 6.93
CA THR A 56 3.21 -10.10 6.00
C THR A 56 3.67 -10.24 4.56
N GLY A 57 4.88 -9.75 4.25
CA GLY A 57 5.45 -9.79 2.91
C GLY A 57 5.59 -11.24 2.40
N PHE A 58 6.16 -12.13 3.22
CA PHE A 58 6.28 -13.55 2.89
C PHE A 58 4.92 -14.19 2.61
N LYS A 59 3.91 -13.95 3.46
CA LYS A 59 2.55 -14.48 3.23
C LYS A 59 1.96 -13.98 1.92
N GLN A 60 2.12 -12.69 1.60
CA GLN A 60 1.63 -12.11 0.34
C GLN A 60 2.37 -12.69 -0.87
N ARG A 61 3.69 -12.79 -0.84
CA ARG A 61 4.49 -13.36 -1.95
C ARG A 61 4.21 -14.84 -2.16
N LYS A 62 4.07 -15.62 -1.08
CA LYS A 62 3.63 -17.01 -1.15
C LYS A 62 2.24 -17.12 -1.79
N ALA A 63 1.29 -16.29 -1.38
CA ALA A 63 -0.05 -16.30 -1.97
C ALA A 63 -0.03 -15.91 -3.46
N GLN A 64 0.74 -14.89 -3.84
CA GLN A 64 0.93 -14.47 -5.24
C GLN A 64 1.49 -15.61 -6.08
N PHE A 65 2.55 -16.27 -5.61
CA PHE A 65 3.19 -17.41 -6.28
C PHE A 65 2.23 -18.58 -6.47
N LEU A 66 1.53 -19.00 -5.40
CA LEU A 66 0.59 -20.11 -5.45
C LEU A 66 -0.61 -19.82 -6.36
N ARG A 67 -1.16 -18.60 -6.32
CA ARG A 67 -2.23 -18.17 -7.24
C ARG A 67 -1.78 -18.23 -8.70
N ALA A 68 -0.53 -17.86 -8.98
CA ALA A 68 -0.01 -17.93 -10.34
C ALA A 68 0.18 -19.36 -10.83
N LEU A 69 0.58 -20.30 -9.97
CA LEU A 69 0.67 -21.72 -10.29
C LEU A 69 -0.71 -22.37 -10.57
N GLY A 70 -1.81 -21.76 -10.16
CA GLY A 70 -3.15 -22.29 -10.39
C GLY A 70 -3.49 -23.52 -9.55
N ASP A 71 -4.45 -24.30 -10.02
CA ASP A 71 -4.98 -25.47 -9.32
C ASP A 71 -3.91 -26.58 -9.21
N PRO A 72 -3.59 -27.08 -7.99
CA PRO A 72 -2.69 -28.21 -7.79
C PRO A 72 -3.05 -29.48 -8.55
N LYS A 73 -4.32 -29.68 -8.93
CA LYS A 73 -4.80 -30.85 -9.69
C LYS A 73 -4.43 -30.83 -11.18
N GLN A 74 -4.05 -29.67 -11.72
CA GLN A 74 -3.64 -29.54 -13.12
C GLN A 74 -2.28 -30.20 -13.38
N ARG A 75 -2.03 -30.60 -14.63
CA ARG A 75 -0.73 -31.14 -15.04
C ARG A 75 0.37 -30.10 -14.79
N TRP A 76 1.56 -30.55 -14.42
CA TRP A 76 2.67 -29.64 -14.07
C TRP A 76 3.02 -28.65 -15.20
N SER A 77 2.97 -29.09 -16.46
CA SER A 77 3.20 -28.25 -17.63
C SER A 77 2.18 -27.11 -17.78
N GLU A 78 0.90 -27.37 -17.47
CA GLU A 78 -0.17 -26.37 -17.49
C GLU A 78 0.00 -25.35 -16.37
N ARG A 79 0.39 -25.82 -15.19
CA ARG A 79 0.67 -24.96 -14.04
C ARG A 79 1.84 -24.02 -14.30
N LEU A 80 2.94 -24.54 -14.87
CA LEU A 80 4.08 -23.73 -15.30
C LEU A 80 3.70 -22.73 -16.39
N ARG A 81 2.92 -23.14 -17.40
CA ARG A 81 2.43 -22.23 -18.45
C ARG A 81 1.57 -21.12 -17.85
N GLY A 82 0.68 -21.45 -16.92
CA GLY A 82 -0.15 -20.49 -16.20
C GLY A 82 0.69 -19.51 -15.36
N PHE A 83 1.71 -20.03 -14.67
CA PHE A 83 2.66 -19.21 -13.91
C PHE A 83 3.37 -18.21 -14.81
N TRP A 84 3.99 -18.67 -15.90
CA TRP A 84 4.72 -17.81 -16.83
C TRP A 84 3.82 -16.77 -17.49
N LYS A 85 2.58 -17.14 -17.83
CA LYS A 85 1.58 -16.20 -18.35
C LYS A 85 1.19 -15.12 -17.35
N ARG A 86 1.11 -15.44 -16.05
CA ARG A 86 0.60 -14.53 -15.02
C ARG A 86 1.69 -13.67 -14.38
N ILE A 87 2.82 -14.28 -13.99
CA ILE A 87 3.90 -13.60 -13.27
C ILE A 87 5.30 -13.95 -13.77
N GLY A 88 5.42 -14.56 -14.95
CA GLY A 88 6.70 -14.95 -15.55
C GLY A 88 7.67 -13.78 -15.72
N PRO A 89 7.27 -12.66 -16.36
CA PRO A 89 8.15 -11.50 -16.54
C PRO A 89 8.72 -10.95 -15.22
N GLN A 90 7.91 -10.92 -14.17
CA GLN A 90 8.30 -10.50 -12.83
C GLN A 90 9.45 -11.36 -12.29
N TYR A 91 9.35 -12.68 -12.42
CA TYR A 91 10.37 -13.62 -11.97
C TYR A 91 11.60 -13.65 -12.88
N ALA A 92 11.43 -13.47 -14.19
CA ALA A 92 12.55 -13.32 -15.12
C ALA A 92 13.42 -12.11 -14.73
N GLU A 93 12.82 -10.99 -14.34
CA GLU A 93 13.57 -9.83 -13.85
C GLU A 93 14.24 -10.08 -12.50
N GLN A 94 13.62 -10.83 -11.58
CA GLN A 94 14.30 -11.21 -10.33
C GLN A 94 15.56 -12.04 -10.63
N LEU A 95 15.45 -13.00 -11.56
CA LEU A 95 16.58 -13.83 -11.97
C LEU A 95 17.65 -13.00 -12.69
N ALA A 96 17.25 -12.04 -13.53
CA ALA A 96 18.19 -11.13 -14.19
C ALA A 96 18.95 -10.27 -13.17
N LEU A 97 18.26 -9.68 -12.19
CA LEU A 97 18.89 -8.91 -11.11
C LEU A 97 19.85 -9.77 -10.27
N LEU A 98 19.43 -10.98 -9.91
CA LEU A 98 20.29 -11.92 -9.21
C LEU A 98 21.51 -12.30 -10.05
N ALA A 99 21.34 -12.59 -11.34
CA ALA A 99 22.42 -12.94 -12.24
C ALA A 99 23.44 -11.80 -12.40
N ILE A 100 22.97 -10.56 -12.56
CA ILE A 100 23.81 -9.35 -12.62
C ILE A 100 24.63 -9.25 -11.32
N LEU A 101 23.99 -9.28 -10.15
CA LEU A 101 24.70 -9.17 -8.87
C LEU A 101 25.65 -10.35 -8.63
N THR A 102 25.31 -11.54 -9.11
CA THR A 102 26.18 -12.72 -9.07
C THR A 102 27.42 -12.53 -9.94
N ALA A 103 27.27 -11.95 -11.15
CA ALA A 103 28.38 -11.66 -12.05
C ALA A 103 29.37 -10.66 -11.44
N PHE A 104 28.91 -9.73 -10.59
CA PHE A 104 29.76 -8.84 -9.79
C PHE A 104 30.30 -9.47 -8.49
N GLY A 105 30.07 -10.77 -8.25
CA GLY A 105 30.51 -11.48 -7.05
C GLY A 105 29.75 -11.09 -5.77
N LYS A 106 28.58 -10.45 -5.90
CA LYS A 106 27.76 -9.96 -4.78
C LYS A 106 26.31 -10.51 -4.79
N PRO A 107 26.07 -11.83 -4.93
CA PRO A 107 24.70 -12.37 -4.96
C PRO A 107 23.90 -12.05 -3.68
N HIS A 108 24.57 -11.91 -2.53
CA HIS A 108 23.94 -11.54 -1.26
C HIS A 108 23.30 -10.13 -1.27
N TYR A 109 23.75 -9.22 -2.15
CA TYR A 109 23.13 -7.89 -2.32
C TYR A 109 21.69 -7.99 -2.84
N PHE A 110 21.37 -9.04 -3.60
CA PHE A 110 19.99 -9.29 -4.03
C PHE A 110 19.09 -9.52 -2.81
N LEU A 111 19.55 -10.32 -1.84
CA LEU A 111 18.79 -10.57 -0.62
C LEU A 111 18.73 -9.32 0.26
N MET A 112 19.86 -8.64 0.47
CA MET A 112 19.96 -7.51 1.41
C MET A 112 19.24 -6.25 0.92
N PHE A 113 19.40 -5.88 -0.34
CA PHE A 113 18.93 -4.59 -0.86
C PHE A 113 17.69 -4.71 -1.75
N TRP A 114 17.32 -5.93 -2.14
CA TRP A 114 16.13 -6.16 -2.96
C TRP A 114 15.05 -6.91 -2.18
N VAL A 115 15.30 -8.18 -1.83
CA VAL A 115 14.27 -9.05 -1.23
C VAL A 115 13.88 -8.57 0.16
N LEU A 116 14.86 -8.35 1.05
CA LEU A 116 14.63 -7.98 2.44
C LEU A 116 13.77 -6.70 2.56
N PRO A 117 14.16 -5.54 1.98
CA PRO A 117 13.35 -4.33 2.07
C PRO A 117 11.97 -4.46 1.40
N ASN A 118 11.82 -5.29 0.36
CA ASN A 118 10.53 -5.55 -0.28
C ASN A 118 9.55 -6.32 0.62
N ILE A 119 10.03 -7.28 1.41
CA ILE A 119 9.16 -8.06 2.30
C ILE A 119 9.00 -7.42 3.68
N THR A 120 9.94 -6.57 4.11
CA THR A 120 9.90 -5.88 5.42
C THR A 120 9.42 -4.43 5.31
N TRP A 121 10.35 -3.51 5.02
CA TRP A 121 10.15 -2.07 5.03
C TRP A 121 9.01 -1.62 4.12
N HIS A 122 8.95 -2.17 2.90
CA HIS A 122 7.89 -1.85 1.94
C HIS A 122 6.49 -2.18 2.48
N MET A 123 6.33 -3.27 3.24
CA MET A 123 5.05 -3.63 3.86
C MET A 123 4.66 -2.66 4.98
N ALA A 124 5.65 -2.21 5.76
CA ALA A 124 5.44 -1.26 6.84
C ALA A 124 5.02 0.11 6.30
N ILE A 125 5.73 0.64 5.30
CA ILE A 125 5.42 1.96 4.73
C ILE A 125 4.09 1.97 3.98
N THR A 126 3.75 0.92 3.23
CA THR A 126 2.48 0.88 2.49
C THR A 126 1.29 0.82 3.44
N ARG A 127 1.41 0.14 4.60
CA ARG A 127 0.41 0.23 5.66
C ARG A 127 0.28 1.64 6.20
N ILE A 128 1.38 2.27 6.59
CA ILE A 128 1.37 3.62 7.18
C ILE A 128 0.72 4.62 6.21
N ARG A 129 1.05 4.52 4.92
CA ARG A 129 0.45 5.32 3.84
C ARG A 129 -1.04 5.08 3.71
N ASN A 130 -1.47 3.83 3.54
CA ASN A 130 -2.89 3.52 3.40
C ASN A 130 -3.72 4.02 4.61
N ILE A 131 -3.16 3.94 5.83
CA ILE A 131 -3.78 4.54 7.02
C ILE A 131 -3.91 6.06 6.89
N ALA A 132 -2.83 6.74 6.52
CA ALA A 132 -2.82 8.19 6.36
C ALA A 132 -3.73 8.68 5.22
N GLU A 133 -4.00 7.83 4.23
CA GLU A 133 -4.72 8.20 3.01
C GLU A 133 -6.22 7.83 3.09
N HIS A 134 -6.59 6.73 3.76
CA HIS A 134 -7.94 6.16 3.69
C HIS A 134 -8.58 5.72 5.01
N ALA A 135 -7.82 5.56 6.09
CA ALA A 135 -8.44 5.21 7.37
C ALA A 135 -9.24 6.41 7.91
N ILE A 136 -10.29 6.14 8.69
CA ILE A 136 -11.03 7.14 9.49
C ILE A 136 -11.37 8.40 8.69
N VAL A 137 -11.86 8.19 7.48
CA VAL A 137 -12.36 9.28 6.62
C VAL A 137 -13.72 9.78 7.15
N PRO A 138 -14.03 11.08 7.03
CA PRO A 138 -15.27 11.63 7.62
C PRO A 138 -16.55 11.20 6.92
N ASP A 139 -16.48 10.96 5.62
CA ASP A 139 -17.64 10.69 4.76
C ASP A 139 -17.20 9.79 3.60
N ASN A 140 -17.88 8.65 3.42
CA ASN A 140 -17.56 7.68 2.38
C ASN A 140 -18.10 8.08 1.01
N ASP A 141 -19.11 8.96 0.97
CA ASP A 141 -19.86 9.30 -0.25
C ASP A 141 -19.45 10.67 -0.83
N ASP A 142 -18.75 11.51 -0.07
CA ASP A 142 -18.17 12.77 -0.57
C ASP A 142 -16.76 12.55 -1.15
N PRO A 143 -16.53 12.77 -2.47
CA PRO A 143 -15.21 12.64 -3.10
C PRO A 143 -14.11 13.54 -2.51
N PHE A 144 -14.48 14.60 -1.79
CA PHE A 144 -13.52 15.47 -1.10
C PHE A 144 -13.10 14.94 0.28
N ARG A 145 -13.76 13.90 0.77
CA ARG A 145 -13.64 13.42 2.16
C ARG A 145 -13.44 11.91 2.27
N ASN A 146 -13.72 11.13 1.22
CA ASN A 146 -13.57 9.67 1.19
C ASN A 146 -12.11 9.19 1.03
N ALA A 147 -11.19 10.12 0.81
CA ALA A 147 -9.74 9.99 0.87
C ALA A 147 -9.16 11.26 1.51
N ARG A 148 -7.84 11.27 1.78
CA ARG A 148 -7.20 12.36 2.53
C ARG A 148 -5.89 12.82 1.94
N THR A 149 -5.68 14.13 1.95
CA THR A 149 -4.33 14.70 1.81
C THR A 149 -3.68 14.87 3.17
N THR A 150 -2.56 14.18 3.38
CA THR A 150 -1.77 14.29 4.62
C THR A 150 -0.47 15.00 4.28
N TYR A 151 -0.19 16.14 4.91
CA TYR A 151 1.06 16.82 4.67
C TYR A 151 2.26 16.00 5.16
N ALA A 152 3.38 16.13 4.45
CA ALA A 152 4.58 15.37 4.69
C ALA A 152 5.80 16.29 4.54
N SER A 153 6.67 16.27 5.54
CA SER A 153 7.99 16.91 5.45
C SER A 153 8.84 16.22 4.37
N TRP A 154 9.94 16.84 3.97
CA TRP A 154 10.83 16.26 2.95
C TRP A 154 11.33 14.85 3.34
N ILE A 155 11.60 14.60 4.63
CA ILE A 155 12.01 13.28 5.14
C ILE A 155 10.88 12.26 4.99
N VAL A 156 9.66 12.62 5.40
CA VAL A 156 8.49 11.75 5.29
C VAL A 156 8.20 11.46 3.82
N ARG A 157 8.36 12.44 2.93
CA ARG A 157 8.24 12.24 1.48
C ARG A 157 9.33 11.31 0.94
N ALA A 158 10.57 11.40 1.42
CA ALA A 158 11.65 10.52 0.95
C ALA A 158 11.46 9.05 1.39
N LEU A 159 11.00 8.83 2.62
CA LEU A 159 11.02 7.50 3.24
C LEU A 159 9.67 6.80 3.30
N VAL A 160 8.57 7.56 3.41
CA VAL A 160 7.23 7.02 3.63
C VAL A 160 6.32 7.31 2.46
N ALA A 161 6.27 8.54 1.96
CA ALA A 161 5.32 8.98 0.94
C ALA A 161 6.01 9.60 -0.29
N PRO A 162 6.83 8.82 -1.02
CA PRO A 162 7.51 9.32 -2.21
C PRO A 162 6.51 9.62 -3.32
N TYR A 163 6.98 10.37 -4.32
CA TYR A 163 6.19 10.73 -5.49
C TYR A 163 4.88 11.45 -5.17
N TRP A 164 4.86 12.32 -4.15
CA TRP A 164 3.72 13.20 -3.83
C TRP A 164 2.39 12.48 -3.55
N VAL A 165 2.43 11.18 -3.28
CA VAL A 165 1.23 10.37 -2.99
C VAL A 165 0.47 10.84 -1.75
N ASN A 166 1.13 11.61 -0.89
CA ASN A 166 0.56 12.24 0.29
C ASN A 166 -0.55 13.26 -0.07
N TYR A 167 -0.60 13.74 -1.32
CA TYR A 167 -1.72 14.51 -1.88
C TYR A 167 -2.82 13.58 -2.43
N HIS A 168 -3.34 12.70 -1.57
CA HIS A 168 -4.14 11.56 -2.02
C HIS A 168 -5.57 11.95 -2.40
N VAL A 169 -6.23 12.85 -1.66
CA VAL A 169 -7.58 13.28 -2.07
C VAL A 169 -7.52 14.07 -3.38
N ASP A 170 -6.46 14.88 -3.58
CA ASP A 170 -6.20 15.55 -4.85
C ASP A 170 -6.07 14.54 -6.01
N HIS A 171 -5.34 13.45 -5.76
CA HIS A 171 -5.23 12.33 -6.69
C HIS A 171 -6.57 11.65 -6.96
N HIS A 172 -7.43 11.47 -5.96
CA HIS A 172 -8.79 10.91 -6.17
C HIS A 172 -9.68 11.81 -7.02
N LEU A 173 -9.62 13.12 -6.79
CA LEU A 173 -10.38 14.10 -7.55
C LEU A 173 -9.94 14.18 -9.02
N MET A 174 -8.64 14.05 -9.29
CA MET A 174 -8.07 14.15 -10.64
C MET A 174 -6.91 13.16 -10.87
N PHE A 175 -7.20 11.86 -10.85
CA PHE A 175 -6.18 10.79 -10.92
C PHE A 175 -5.39 10.73 -12.23
N TYR A 176 -5.81 11.48 -13.25
CA TYR A 176 -5.08 11.68 -14.51
C TYR A 176 -4.00 12.76 -14.42
N VAL A 177 -3.96 13.54 -13.33
CA VAL A 177 -2.86 14.48 -13.07
C VAL A 177 -1.63 13.71 -12.61
N SER A 178 -0.52 13.92 -13.31
CA SER A 178 0.76 13.31 -12.96
C SER A 178 1.18 13.68 -11.53
N CYS A 179 1.75 12.72 -10.80
CA CYS A 179 2.05 12.88 -9.37
C CYS A 179 2.89 14.13 -9.02
N TYR A 180 3.87 14.51 -9.84
CA TYR A 180 4.71 15.70 -9.63
C TYR A 180 3.96 17.04 -9.78
N ASN A 181 2.75 17.02 -10.34
CA ASN A 181 1.87 18.18 -10.45
C ASN A 181 0.78 18.21 -9.35
N LEU A 182 0.65 17.16 -8.51
CA LEU A 182 -0.32 17.15 -7.41
C LEU A 182 -0.16 18.33 -6.43
N PRO A 183 1.05 18.80 -6.08
CA PRO A 183 1.17 20.01 -5.25
C PRO A 183 0.60 21.26 -5.92
N LYS A 184 0.74 21.38 -7.25
CA LYS A 184 0.17 22.50 -8.00
C LYS A 184 -1.35 22.40 -8.06
N LEU A 185 -1.88 21.19 -8.29
CA LEU A 185 -3.32 20.91 -8.23
C LEU A 185 -3.87 21.30 -6.85
N HIS A 186 -3.21 20.86 -5.78
CA HIS A 186 -3.59 21.17 -4.41
C HIS A 186 -3.67 22.68 -4.17
N ALA A 187 -2.62 23.42 -4.55
CA ALA A 187 -2.61 24.87 -4.43
C ALA A 187 -3.75 25.54 -5.21
N LEU A 188 -4.11 25.03 -6.40
CA LEU A 188 -5.22 25.53 -7.20
C LEU A 188 -6.59 25.23 -6.56
N LEU A 189 -6.78 24.03 -6.00
CA LEU A 189 -8.00 23.66 -5.27
C LEU A 189 -8.20 24.56 -4.05
N LEU A 190 -7.14 24.81 -3.28
CA LEU A 190 -7.16 25.74 -2.15
C LEU A 190 -7.50 27.17 -2.60
N LYS A 191 -6.84 27.68 -3.66
CA LYS A 191 -7.10 29.03 -4.19
C LYS A 191 -8.54 29.19 -4.69
N LYS A 192 -9.15 28.13 -5.20
CA LYS A 192 -10.57 28.10 -5.63
C LYS A 192 -11.57 27.96 -4.48
N GLY A 193 -11.11 27.86 -3.23
CA GLY A 193 -11.98 27.78 -2.06
C GLY A 193 -12.46 26.37 -1.69
N TYR A 194 -11.90 25.30 -2.28
CA TYR A 194 -12.30 23.93 -1.94
C TYR A 194 -11.69 23.42 -0.62
N GLY A 195 -10.68 24.11 -0.08
CA GLY A 195 -9.95 23.69 1.13
C GLY A 195 -10.83 23.26 2.31
N PRO A 196 -11.86 24.05 2.72
CA PRO A 196 -12.74 23.67 3.83
C PRO A 196 -13.54 22.38 3.64
N ARG A 197 -13.73 21.92 2.38
CA ARG A 197 -14.43 20.66 2.07
C ARG A 197 -13.47 19.47 2.02
N MET A 198 -12.19 19.71 1.76
CA MET A 198 -11.18 18.66 1.63
C MET A 198 -10.77 18.09 2.98
N GLU A 199 -10.67 16.77 3.08
CA GLU A 199 -10.04 16.12 4.23
C GLU A 199 -8.51 16.29 4.15
N ILE A 200 -7.99 17.26 4.93
CA ILE A 200 -6.57 17.62 4.99
C ILE A 200 -6.06 17.41 6.42
N GLN A 201 -4.95 16.71 6.58
CA GLN A 201 -4.31 16.49 7.88
C GLN A 201 -2.85 16.99 7.89
N PRO A 202 -2.36 17.49 9.04
CA PRO A 202 -1.07 18.16 9.11
C PRO A 202 0.13 17.20 9.04
N GLY A 203 -0.08 15.90 9.25
CA GLY A 203 1.02 14.94 9.26
C GLY A 203 0.64 13.50 9.55
N TYR A 204 1.57 12.61 9.17
CA TYR A 204 1.44 11.17 9.37
C TYR A 204 1.37 10.77 10.85
N VAL A 205 2.06 11.51 11.75
CA VAL A 205 2.00 11.25 13.20
C VAL A 205 0.59 11.48 13.74
N THR A 206 -0.08 12.55 13.30
CA THR A 206 -1.48 12.83 13.65
C THR A 206 -2.38 11.68 13.19
N MET A 207 -2.19 11.23 11.95
CA MET A 207 -2.95 10.10 11.41
C MET A 207 -2.73 8.80 12.19
N LEU A 208 -1.50 8.48 12.58
CA LEU A 208 -1.23 7.29 13.38
C LEU A 208 -1.82 7.39 14.79
N LYS A 209 -1.82 8.58 15.41
CA LYS A 209 -2.51 8.79 16.70
C LYS A 209 -4.01 8.57 16.59
N LEU A 210 -4.65 9.16 15.57
CA LEU A 210 -6.08 9.01 15.32
C LEU A 210 -6.44 7.55 14.99
N ALA A 211 -5.67 6.90 14.12
CA ALA A 211 -5.87 5.50 13.74
C ALA A 211 -5.67 4.52 14.90
N THR A 212 -4.97 4.94 15.97
CA THR A 212 -4.70 4.11 17.16
C THR A 212 -5.46 4.56 18.41
N SER A 213 -6.50 5.38 18.25
CA SER A 213 -7.26 6.01 19.34
C SER A 213 -8.19 5.07 20.10
N LYS A 214 -8.45 3.84 19.59
CA LYS A 214 -9.35 2.91 20.25
C LYS A 214 -8.79 2.49 21.62
N PRO A 215 -9.56 2.61 22.71
CA PRO A 215 -9.13 2.17 24.04
C PRO A 215 -8.72 0.70 24.04
N ALA A 216 -7.72 0.36 24.85
CA ALA A 216 -7.39 -1.05 25.12
C ALA A 216 -8.63 -1.73 25.74
N ARG A 217 -8.89 -2.98 25.37
CA ARG A 217 -9.92 -3.76 26.07
C ARG A 217 -9.47 -3.92 27.52
N VAL A 218 -10.24 -3.39 28.46
CA VAL A 218 -10.10 -3.74 29.88
C VAL A 218 -10.44 -5.22 29.99
N ALA A 219 -9.51 -6.03 30.52
CA ALA A 219 -9.82 -7.42 30.83
C ALA A 219 -10.93 -7.42 31.89
N VAL A 220 -12.13 -7.87 31.52
CA VAL A 220 -13.16 -8.18 32.52
C VAL A 220 -12.67 -9.44 33.23
N PRO A 221 -12.42 -9.41 34.55
CA PRO A 221 -12.10 -10.63 35.28
C PRO A 221 -13.25 -11.62 35.08
N GLN A 222 -12.92 -12.85 34.69
CA GLN A 222 -13.92 -13.91 34.63
C GLN A 222 -14.49 -14.12 36.04
N PRO A 223 -15.81 -14.25 36.21
CA PRO A 223 -16.35 -14.70 37.48
C PRO A 223 -15.77 -16.07 37.80
N ALA A 224 -15.32 -16.24 39.04
CA ALA A 224 -14.74 -17.46 39.58
C ALA A 224 -15.73 -18.63 39.51
#